data_AF-A0A350YR64-F1
#
_entry.id   AF-A0A350YR64-F1
#
_cell.length_a   1.000
_cell.length_b   1.000
_cell.length_c   1.000
_cell.angle_alpha   90.00
_cell.angle_beta   90.00
_cell.angle_gamma   90.00
#
_symmetry.space_group_name_H-M   'P 1'
#
loop_
_entity.id
_entity.type
_entity.pdbx_description
1 polymer ?
#
loop_
_entity_poly.entity_id
_entity_poly.type
_entity_poly.pdbx_seq_one_letter_code
_entity_poly.pdbx_strand_id
1 'polypeptide(L)'
;MKTFLKLIRWPNLLIVAFTMILMRYAVIEPVISKITVSIIGGTGEMTPLSLQFPWYDFLILILATVCLTAGGYVINDYFDIR
;
A
#
# COMPACT_ATOMS: atom_id res chain seq x y z
N MET A 1 10.65 8.42 24.36
CA MET A 1 9.72 8.19 23.22
C MET A 1 10.18 8.86 21.92
N LYS A 2 10.58 10.16 21.93
CA LYS A 2 11.05 10.86 20.71
C LYS A 2 12.28 10.22 20.03
N THR A 3 13.17 9.58 20.80
CA THR A 3 14.37 8.91 20.28
C THR A 3 14.03 7.69 19.42
N PHE A 4 13.07 6.86 19.85
CA PHE A 4 12.61 5.69 19.09
C PHE A 4 11.96 6.09 17.76
N LEU A 5 11.15 7.15 17.77
CA LEU A 5 10.52 7.69 16.54
C LEU A 5 11.53 8.29 15.57
N LYS A 6 12.65 8.84 16.09
CA LYS A 6 13.75 9.34 15.26
C LYS A 6 14.54 8.20 14.62
N LEU A 7 14.74 7.09 15.36
CA LEU A 7 15.46 5.90 14.90
C LEU A 7 14.80 5.25 13.67
N ILE A 8 13.47 5.09 13.71
CA ILE A 8 12.71 4.47 12.60
C ILE A 8 12.42 5.41 11.44
N ARG A 9 12.91 6.66 11.47
CA ARG A 9 12.64 7.69 10.45
C ARG A 9 11.14 7.83 10.15
N TRP A 10 10.35 8.08 11.20
CA TRP A 10 8.87 8.12 11.12
C TRP A 10 8.28 8.98 9.97
N PRO A 11 8.87 10.12 9.51
CA PRO A 11 8.32 10.86 8.38
C PRO A 11 8.36 10.05 7.09
N ASN A 12 9.40 9.21 6.90
CA ASN A 12 9.48 8.38 5.70
C ASN A 12 8.46 7.24 5.74
N LEU A 13 8.22 6.64 6.92
CA LEU A 13 7.20 5.62 7.07
C LEU A 13 5.80 6.14 6.75
N LEU A 14 5.50 7.40 7.10
CA LEU A 14 4.27 8.04 6.69
C LEU A 14 4.17 8.21 5.17
N ILE A 15 5.27 8.59 4.51
CA ILE A 15 5.30 8.68 3.04
C ILE A 15 4.99 7.31 2.43
N VAL A 16 5.55 6.21 2.95
CA VAL A 16 5.26 4.85 2.47
C VAL A 16 3.77 4.49 2.63
N ALA A 17 3.18 4.73 3.79
CA ALA A 17 1.76 4.45 3.99
C ALA A 17 0.89 5.33 3.06
N PHE A 18 1.25 6.61 2.89
CA PHE A 18 0.52 7.54 2.05
C PHE A 18 0.60 7.17 0.57
N THR A 19 1.77 6.78 0.06
CA THR A 19 1.93 6.34 -1.32
C THR A 19 1.13 5.07 -1.60
N MET A 20 1.06 4.12 -0.66
CA MET A 20 0.20 2.94 -0.79
C MET A 20 -1.29 3.31 -0.91
N ILE A 21 -1.76 4.24 -0.07
CA ILE A 21 -3.15 4.74 -0.11
C ILE A 21 -3.44 5.46 -1.44
N LEU A 22 -2.55 6.36 -1.87
CA LEU A 22 -2.68 7.06 -3.14
C LEU A 22 -2.66 6.08 -4.32
N MET A 23 -1.78 5.08 -4.30
CA MET A 23 -1.77 4.06 -5.35
C MET A 23 -3.10 3.30 -5.43
N ARG A 24 -3.69 2.93 -4.29
CA ARG A 24 -4.98 2.23 -4.27
C ARG A 24 -6.12 3.08 -4.84
N TYR A 25 -6.30 4.30 -4.35
CA TYR A 25 -7.50 5.10 -4.64
C TYR A 25 -7.30 6.08 -5.81
N ALA A 26 -6.13 6.70 -5.94
CA ALA A 26 -5.87 7.69 -6.99
C ALA A 26 -5.40 7.07 -8.31
N VAL A 27 -4.91 5.82 -8.30
CA VAL A 27 -4.38 5.16 -9.51
C VAL A 27 -5.12 3.87 -9.83
N ILE A 28 -5.13 2.89 -8.92
CA ILE A 28 -5.67 1.55 -9.20
C ILE A 28 -7.18 1.61 -9.46
N GLU A 29 -7.95 2.25 -8.59
CA GLU A 29 -9.40 2.42 -8.77
C GLU A 29 -9.81 3.09 -10.10
N PRO A 30 -9.26 4.25 -10.50
CA PRO A 30 -9.63 4.88 -11.76
C PRO A 30 -9.10 4.14 -12.99
N VAL A 31 -8.00 3.39 -12.88
CA VAL A 31 -7.50 2.56 -13.99
C VAL A 31 -8.41 1.36 -14.19
N ILE A 32 -8.77 0.65 -13.12
CA ILE A 32 -9.59 -0.55 -13.17
C ILE A 32 -11.03 -0.25 -13.63
N SER A 33 -11.62 0.85 -13.15
CA SER A 33 -12.97 1.26 -13.55
C SER A 33 -13.10 1.66 -15.03
N LYS A 34 -11.99 2.04 -15.67
CA LYS A 34 -11.94 2.31 -17.12
C LYS A 34 -11.79 1.06 -17.98
N ILE A 35 -11.51 -0.10 -17.38
CA ILE A 35 -11.39 -1.37 -18.08
C ILE A 35 -12.76 -2.06 -18.06
N THR A 36 -13.42 -2.06 -19.22
CA THR A 36 -14.64 -2.84 -19.45
C THR A 36 -14.25 -4.22 -19.99
N VAL A 37 -14.60 -5.29 -19.28
CA VAL A 37 -14.33 -6.66 -19.72
C VAL A 37 -15.64 -7.30 -20.15
N SER A 38 -15.67 -7.90 -21.34
CA SER A 38 -16.75 -8.79 -21.75
C SER A 38 -16.52 -10.18 -21.16
N ILE A 39 -17.43 -10.65 -20.31
CA ILE A 39 -17.33 -12.01 -19.76
C ILE A 39 -17.62 -13.01 -20.90
N ILE A 40 -16.64 -13.84 -21.26
CA ILE A 40 -16.83 -14.93 -22.23
C ILE A 40 -17.74 -15.97 -21.57
N GLY A 41 -19.01 -16.03 -21.98
CA GLY A 41 -20.01 -16.99 -21.51
C GLY A 41 -21.18 -16.43 -20.66
N GLY A 42 -21.25 -15.11 -20.45
CA GLY A 42 -22.39 -14.43 -19.80
C GLY A 42 -23.26 -13.63 -20.79
N THR A 43 -24.45 -13.20 -20.36
CA THR A 43 -25.26 -12.19 -21.07
C THR A 43 -24.35 -10.99 -21.36
N GLY A 44 -24.23 -10.58 -22.63
CA GLY A 44 -23.19 -9.67 -23.16
C GLY A 44 -23.19 -8.22 -22.64
N GLU A 45 -23.49 -8.02 -21.37
CA GLU A 45 -23.41 -6.75 -20.67
C GLU A 45 -21.96 -6.49 -20.25
N MET A 46 -21.46 -5.31 -20.62
CA MET A 46 -20.14 -4.84 -20.21
C MET A 46 -20.20 -4.43 -18.74
N THR A 47 -19.58 -5.21 -17.87
CA THR A 47 -19.46 -4.86 -16.45
C THR A 47 -18.12 -4.17 -16.21
N PRO A 48 -18.11 -2.99 -15.56
CA PRO A 48 -16.86 -2.36 -15.17
C PRO A 48 -16.19 -3.18 -14.07
N LEU A 49 -14.88 -3.34 -14.17
CA LEU A 49 -14.12 -4.04 -13.16
C LEU A 49 -14.12 -3.21 -11.86
N SER A 50 -14.27 -3.87 -10.71
CA SER A 50 -14.29 -3.22 -9.39
C SER A 50 -13.15 -3.71 -8.50
N LEU A 51 -12.82 -2.92 -7.47
CA LEU A 51 -11.81 -3.27 -6.48
C LEU A 51 -12.28 -4.48 -5.64
N GLN A 52 -11.70 -5.65 -5.91
CA GLN A 52 -12.01 -6.86 -5.13
C GLN A 52 -11.28 -6.93 -3.79
N PHE A 53 -10.16 -6.21 -3.65
CA PHE A 53 -9.33 -6.29 -2.45
C PHE A 53 -9.99 -5.57 -1.26
N PRO A 54 -10.33 -6.27 -0.16
CA PRO A 54 -11.00 -5.64 0.98
C PRO A 54 -10.16 -4.55 1.64
N TRP A 55 -10.81 -3.67 2.40
CA TRP A 55 -10.12 -2.59 3.09
C TRP A 55 -9.32 -3.09 4.32
N TYR A 56 -9.83 -4.12 5.01
CA TYR A 56 -9.17 -4.71 6.18
C TYR A 56 -7.83 -5.35 5.82
N ASP A 57 -7.81 -6.18 4.78
CA ASP A 57 -6.59 -6.84 4.30
C ASP A 57 -5.54 -5.83 3.84
N PHE A 58 -5.99 -4.72 3.26
CA PHE A 58 -5.11 -3.61 2.89
C PHE A 58 -4.54 -2.84 4.07
N LEU A 59 -5.31 -2.68 5.15
CA LEU A 59 -4.79 -2.07 6.37
C LEU A 59 -3.68 -2.95 6.97
N ILE A 60 -3.90 -4.27 7.00
CA ILE A 60 -2.88 -5.24 7.43
C ILE A 60 -1.65 -5.16 6.52
N LEU A 61 -1.85 -5.05 5.20
CA LEU A 61 -0.77 -4.89 4.23
C LEU A 61 0.05 -3.62 4.49
N ILE A 62 -0.61 -2.46 4.67
CA ILE A 62 0.07 -1.20 5.01
C ILE A 62 0.90 -1.37 6.29
N LEU A 63 0.30 -1.94 7.34
CA LEU A 63 0.98 -2.15 8.61
C LEU A 63 2.20 -3.05 8.46
N ALA A 64 2.08 -4.15 7.72
CA ALA A 64 3.18 -5.06 7.43
C ALA A 64 4.32 -4.36 6.68
N THR A 65 4.00 -3.57 5.64
CA THR A 65 4.99 -2.82 4.87
C THR A 65 5.68 -1.73 5.69
N VAL A 66 4.94 -1.01 6.53
CA VAL A 66 5.51 0.00 7.45
C VAL A 66 6.44 -0.66 8.46
N CYS A 67 6.03 -1.78 9.07
CA CYS A 67 6.87 -2.52 10.01
C CYS A 67 8.16 -3.05 9.36
N LEU A 68 8.06 -3.58 8.14
CA LEU A 68 9.22 -4.06 7.37
C LEU A 68 10.19 -2.91 7.07
N THR A 69 9.67 -1.77 6.64
CA THR A 69 10.48 -0.57 6.35
C THR A 69 11.12 -0.03 7.63
N ALA A 70 10.38 0.01 8.74
CA ALA A 70 10.90 0.42 10.04
C ALA A 70 12.03 -0.51 10.51
N GLY A 71 11.87 -1.83 10.37
CA GLY A 71 12.91 -2.81 10.65
C GLY A 71 14.16 -2.60 9.79
N GLY A 72 13.98 -2.30 8.50
CA GLY A 72 15.07 -1.93 7.61
C GLY A 72 15.84 -0.69 8.09
N TYR A 73 15.15 0.34 8.60
CA TYR A 73 15.82 1.50 9.19
C TYR A 73 16.60 1.16 10.46
N VAL A 74 16.06 0.31 11.33
CA VAL A 74 16.76 -0.13 12.54
C VAL A 74 18.04 -0.90 12.19
N ILE A 75 17.98 -1.80 11.20
CA ILE A 75 19.16 -2.56 10.75
C ILE A 75 20.19 -1.61 10.13
N ASN A 76 19.77 -0.70 9.26
CA ASN A 76 20.69 0.27 8.64
C ASN A 76 21.39 1.13 9.70
N ASP A 77 20.66 1.63 10.69
CA ASP A 77 21.26 2.43 11.77
C ASP A 77 22.23 1.59 12.61
N TYR A 78 21.92 0.31 12.89
CA TYR A 78 22.84 -0.59 13.59
C TYR A 78 24.18 -0.78 12.85
N PHE A 79 24.13 -0.94 11.53
CA PHE A 79 25.34 -1.08 10.71
C PHE A 79 26.08 0.26 10.53
N ASP A 80 25.38 1.41 10.48
CA ASP A 80 26.00 2.73 10.35
C ASP A 80 26.77 3.18 11.62
N ILE A 81 26.46 2.61 12.78
CA ILE A 81 27.19 2.89 14.05
C ILE A 81 28.51 2.09 14.14
N ARG A 82 28.72 1.09 13.26
CA ARG A 82 29.85 0.16 13.31
C ARG A 82 30.84 0.42 12.18
#